data_AF-A0A2P4QMX7-F1
#
_entry.id   AF-A0A2P4QMX7-F1
#
_cell.length_a   1.000
_cell.length_b   1.000
_cell.length_c   1.000
_cell.angle_alpha   90.00
_cell.angle_beta   90.00
_cell.angle_gamma   90.00
#
_symmetry.space_group_name_H-M   'P 1'
#
loop_
_entity.id
_entity.type
_entity.pdbx_description
1 polymer ?
#
loop_
_entity_poly.entity_id
_entity_poly.type
_entity_poly.pdbx_seq_one_letter_code
_entity_poly.pdbx_strand_id
1 'polypeptide(L)'
;MIKYTIPVKFSTANVSIFQKNDDKYKPDLLRQTLSGDSKLCIIGSDNHTVYIPIFESTFNQPNSTYYVLVENNFVISQERDEPLVGIRKNIWTLSTKPLKMAQHSDSVTGLLRLNEEGSSKFLQMNHSIFFKNMIQEFAKVIPVTEQRLSTSGKWQY
;
A
#
# COMPACT_ATOMS: atom_id res chain seq x y z
N MET A 1 11.20 -2.40 -9.99
CA MET A 1 11.42 -1.64 -11.24
C MET A 1 10.50 -2.17 -12.32
N ILE A 2 10.07 -1.33 -13.25
CA ILE A 2 9.33 -1.72 -14.47
C ILE A 2 10.11 -1.15 -15.66
N LYS A 3 10.39 -1.98 -16.66
CA LYS A 3 11.12 -1.56 -17.86
C LYS A 3 10.19 -1.54 -19.07
N TYR A 4 10.17 -0.43 -19.79
CA TYR A 4 9.39 -0.23 -21.00
C TYR A 4 10.29 -0.34 -22.23
N THR A 5 9.70 -0.69 -23.37
CA THR A 5 10.40 -0.78 -24.66
C THR A 5 10.49 0.55 -25.40
N ILE A 6 9.80 1.57 -24.88
CA ILE A 6 9.78 2.94 -25.42
C ILE A 6 10.03 3.94 -24.28
N PRO A 7 10.45 5.18 -24.58
CA PRO A 7 10.57 6.23 -23.58
C PRO A 7 9.20 6.59 -22.98
N VAL A 8 9.16 6.78 -21.66
CA VAL A 8 7.94 7.06 -20.90
C VAL A 8 8.08 8.26 -19.98
N LYS A 9 6.93 8.88 -19.67
CA LYS A 9 6.80 9.84 -18.59
C LYS A 9 5.63 9.47 -17.67
N PHE A 10 5.69 9.93 -16.42
CA PHE A 10 4.63 9.70 -15.45
C PHE A 10 3.34 10.41 -15.83
N SER A 11 2.24 9.84 -15.36
CA SER A 11 0.89 10.39 -15.44
C SER A 11 0.22 10.23 -14.07
N THR A 12 -1.10 10.33 -13.99
CA THR A 12 -1.83 10.46 -12.71
C THR A 12 -2.47 9.17 -12.19
N ALA A 13 -2.40 8.06 -12.94
CA ALA A 13 -2.95 6.79 -12.43
C ALA A 13 -2.01 6.15 -11.41
N ASN A 14 -2.46 5.09 -10.74
CA ASN A 14 -1.76 4.50 -9.62
C ASN A 14 -1.04 3.18 -9.95
N VAL A 15 -0.03 2.89 -9.15
CA VAL A 15 0.47 1.54 -8.92
C VAL A 15 0.12 1.12 -7.50
N SER A 16 -0.45 -0.07 -7.37
CA SER A 16 -0.91 -0.62 -6.11
C SER A 16 -0.38 -2.03 -5.89
N ILE A 17 -0.10 -2.36 -4.64
CA ILE A 17 0.32 -3.70 -4.21
C ILE A 17 -0.72 -4.22 -3.25
N PHE A 18 -1.23 -5.41 -3.55
CA PHE A 18 -2.24 -6.08 -2.76
C PHE A 18 -1.70 -7.40 -2.23
N GLN A 19 -2.05 -7.74 -0.99
CA GLN A 19 -1.95 -9.10 -0.48
C GLN A 19 -3.22 -9.87 -0.85
N LYS A 20 -3.03 -11.04 -1.47
CA LYS A 20 -4.13 -11.92 -1.82
C LYS A 20 -4.76 -12.51 -0.57
N ASN A 21 -6.08 -12.55 -0.56
CA ASN A 21 -6.82 -13.31 0.43
C ASN A 21 -6.94 -14.77 -0.04
N ASP A 22 -6.72 -15.72 0.87
CA ASP A 22 -6.97 -17.14 0.59
C ASP A 22 -8.48 -17.42 0.45
N ASP A 23 -9.31 -16.60 1.10
CA ASP A 23 -10.77 -16.64 0.99
C ASP A 23 -11.24 -15.82 -0.22
N LYS A 24 -11.80 -16.53 -1.21
CA LYS A 24 -12.27 -15.97 -2.49
C LYS A 24 -13.43 -14.97 -2.32
N TYR A 25 -14.14 -15.01 -1.19
CA TYR A 25 -15.28 -14.13 -0.91
C TYR A 25 -14.87 -12.87 -0.16
N LYS A 26 -13.60 -12.75 0.24
CA LYS A 26 -13.06 -11.57 0.91
C LYS A 26 -12.21 -10.75 -0.04
N PRO A 27 -12.24 -9.41 0.08
CA PRO A 27 -11.38 -8.57 -0.72
C PRO A 27 -9.91 -8.82 -0.38
N ASP A 28 -9.06 -8.59 -1.38
CA ASP A 28 -7.61 -8.54 -1.21
C ASP A 28 -7.23 -7.27 -0.43
N LEU A 29 -6.19 -7.36 0.40
CA LEU A 29 -5.79 -6.27 1.27
C LEU A 29 -4.81 -5.34 0.56
N LEU A 30 -5.15 -4.05 0.43
CA LEU A 30 -4.24 -3.03 -0.08
C LEU A 30 -3.08 -2.83 0.90
N ARG A 31 -1.84 -2.95 0.40
CA ARG A 31 -0.61 -2.82 1.20
C ARG A 31 0.15 -1.54 0.91
N GLN A 32 0.13 -1.10 -0.35
CA GLN A 32 0.77 0.13 -0.78
C GLN A 32 0.07 0.64 -2.04
N THR A 33 -0.10 1.96 -2.14
CA THR A 33 -0.50 2.63 -3.37
C THR A 33 0.36 3.88 -3.56
N LEU A 34 0.74 4.16 -4.80
CA LEU A 34 1.44 5.37 -5.22
C LEU A 34 0.87 5.84 -6.54
N SER A 35 0.60 7.14 -6.64
CA SER A 35 0.30 7.78 -7.91
C SER A 35 1.56 7.92 -8.76
N GLY A 36 1.42 7.90 -10.08
CA GLY A 36 2.51 8.15 -11.01
C GLY A 36 3.12 9.55 -10.85
N ASP A 37 2.32 10.55 -10.49
CA ASP A 37 2.76 11.93 -10.24
C ASP A 37 3.36 12.14 -8.83
N SER A 38 3.45 11.08 -8.03
CA SER A 38 4.12 11.11 -6.74
C SER A 38 5.61 11.40 -6.91
N LYS A 39 6.14 12.30 -6.09
CA LYS A 39 7.58 12.61 -6.00
C LYS A 39 8.45 11.41 -5.58
N LEU A 40 7.82 10.33 -5.10
CA LEU A 40 8.49 9.10 -4.70
C LEU A 40 8.82 8.21 -5.91
N CYS A 41 8.07 8.32 -7.00
CA CYS A 41 8.30 7.57 -8.23
C CYS A 41 9.37 8.27 -9.07
N ILE A 42 10.31 7.50 -9.65
CA ILE A 42 11.43 8.05 -10.42
C ILE A 42 11.53 7.36 -11.78
N ILE A 43 11.75 8.14 -12.83
CA ILE A 43 12.15 7.63 -14.15
C ILE A 43 13.68 7.61 -14.19
N GLY A 44 14.24 6.46 -14.59
CA GLY A 44 15.66 6.27 -14.78
C GLY A 44 16.21 7.17 -15.88
N SER A 45 17.51 7.41 -15.87
CA SER A 45 18.20 8.24 -16.87
C SER A 45 18.09 7.72 -18.31
N ASP A 46 17.66 6.47 -18.50
CA ASP A 46 17.38 5.89 -19.81
C ASP A 46 16.01 6.30 -20.37
N ASN A 47 15.15 6.96 -19.60
CA ASN A 47 13.75 7.27 -19.89
C ASN A 47 12.85 6.04 -20.14
N HIS A 48 13.35 4.82 -19.95
CA HIS A 48 12.62 3.57 -20.20
C HIS A 48 12.33 2.80 -18.92
N THR A 49 13.06 3.10 -17.84
CA THR A 49 12.94 2.38 -16.58
C THR A 49 12.21 3.21 -15.55
N VAL A 50 11.19 2.64 -14.92
CA VAL A 50 10.44 3.26 -13.82
C VAL A 50 10.78 2.56 -12.51
N TYR A 51 11.19 3.36 -11.53
CA TYR A 51 11.46 2.96 -10.16
C TYR A 51 10.28 3.35 -9.27
N ILE A 52 9.68 2.33 -8.67
CA ILE A 52 8.61 2.48 -7.69
C ILE A 52 9.22 2.04 -6.36
N PRO A 53 9.30 2.93 -5.36
CA PRO A 53 9.83 2.55 -4.06
C PRO A 53 8.87 1.59 -3.39
N ILE A 54 9.43 0.59 -2.71
CA ILE A 54 8.68 -0.38 -1.92
C ILE A 54 8.98 -0.11 -0.46
N PHE A 55 7.96 0.16 0.34
CA PHE A 55 8.16 0.33 1.78
C PHE A 55 8.42 -1.03 2.44
N GLU A 56 9.24 -1.03 3.50
CA GLU A 56 9.56 -2.27 4.24
C GLU A 56 8.29 -2.93 4.82
N SER A 57 7.26 -2.13 5.11
CA SER A 57 5.97 -2.59 5.60
C SER A 57 5.08 -3.25 4.52
N THR A 58 5.43 -3.17 3.24
CA THR A 58 4.54 -3.62 2.15
C THR A 58 4.42 -5.15 2.09
N PHE A 59 5.53 -5.86 2.23
CA PHE A 59 5.59 -7.33 2.20
C PHE A 59 5.78 -7.91 3.61
N ASN A 60 4.92 -7.48 4.53
CA ASN A 60 5.07 -7.76 5.96
C ASN A 60 4.41 -9.06 6.45
N GLN A 61 3.62 -9.74 5.63
CA GLN A 61 2.98 -11.01 6.00
C GLN A 61 3.84 -12.19 5.50
N PRO A 62 4.25 -13.12 6.38
CA PRO A 62 4.94 -14.35 5.99
C PRO A 62 4.02 -15.30 5.22
N ASN A 63 4.63 -16.19 4.43
CA ASN A 63 3.92 -17.24 3.69
C ASN A 63 2.68 -16.74 2.91
N SER A 64 2.79 -15.57 2.29
CA SER A 64 1.67 -14.88 1.65
C SER A 64 1.98 -14.51 0.22
N THR A 65 0.94 -14.46 -0.60
CA THR A 65 1.04 -14.04 -2.00
C THR A 65 0.53 -12.62 -2.18
N TYR A 66 1.26 -11.86 -2.96
CA TYR A 66 0.96 -10.48 -3.31
C TYR A 66 0.88 -10.35 -4.83
N TYR A 67 0.17 -9.34 -5.31
CA TYR A 67 0.23 -8.94 -6.72
C TYR A 67 0.42 -7.43 -6.85
N VAL A 68 1.09 -7.06 -7.94
CA VAL A 68 1.23 -5.65 -8.36
C VAL A 68 0.18 -5.37 -9.42
N LEU A 69 -0.63 -4.35 -9.18
CA LEU A 69 -1.58 -3.77 -10.12
C LEU A 69 -1.01 -2.43 -10.57
N VAL A 70 -0.75 -2.29 -11.85
CA VAL A 70 -0.43 -0.99 -12.46
C VAL A 70 -1.64 -0.59 -13.26
N GLU A 71 -2.24 0.56 -12.96
CA GLU A 71 -3.39 1.06 -13.69
C GLU A 71 -3.00 1.47 -15.11
N ASN A 72 -3.95 1.40 -16.04
CA ASN A 72 -3.78 2.07 -17.32
C ASN A 72 -3.53 3.56 -17.07
N ASN A 73 -2.71 4.20 -17.91
CA ASN A 73 -2.33 5.60 -17.72
C ASN A 73 -1.48 5.86 -16.47
N PHE A 74 -0.83 4.85 -15.88
CA PHE A 74 0.20 5.09 -14.86
C PHE A 74 1.43 5.80 -15.46
N VAL A 75 1.77 5.41 -16.69
CA VAL A 75 2.74 6.10 -17.54
C VAL A 75 2.15 6.32 -18.92
N ILE A 76 2.70 7.30 -19.63
CA ILE A 76 2.37 7.60 -21.02
C ILE A 76 3.62 7.56 -21.89
N SER A 77 3.44 7.29 -23.18
CA SER A 77 4.51 7.40 -24.18
C SER A 77 4.99 8.84 -24.24
N GLN A 78 6.31 9.05 -24.13
CA GLN A 78 6.88 10.38 -24.26
C GLN A 78 6.81 10.92 -25.70
N GLU A 79 6.81 10.03 -26.70
CA GLU A 79 6.77 10.42 -28.13
C GLU A 79 5.35 10.73 -28.62
N ARG A 80 4.34 10.02 -28.09
CA ARG A 80 2.96 10.07 -28.60
C ARG A 80 1.97 10.74 -27.66
N ASP A 81 2.36 11.00 -26.41
CA ASP A 81 1.47 11.47 -25.35
C ASP A 81 0.26 10.54 -25.11
N GLU A 82 0.43 9.25 -25.41
CA GLU A 82 -0.62 8.23 -25.30
C GLU A 82 -0.48 7.42 -24.00
N PRO A 83 -1.59 7.17 -23.28
CA PRO A 83 -1.60 6.28 -22.12
C PRO A 83 -1.14 4.86 -22.44
N LEU A 84 -0.23 4.32 -21.63
CA LEU A 84 0.17 2.93 -21.76
C LEU A 84 -0.73 2.02 -20.92
N VAL A 85 -0.91 0.79 -21.41
CA VAL A 85 -1.64 -0.26 -20.72
C VAL A 85 -0.84 -0.70 -19.50
N GLY A 86 -1.52 -0.81 -18.37
CA GLY A 86 -0.93 -1.23 -17.12
C GLY A 86 -0.83 -2.76 -16.97
N ILE A 87 -0.48 -3.19 -15.77
CA ILE A 87 -0.34 -4.60 -15.39
C ILE A 87 -1.60 -4.99 -14.64
N ARG A 88 -2.36 -5.93 -15.21
CA ARG A 88 -3.61 -6.41 -14.62
C ARG A 88 -3.35 -7.25 -13.36
N LYS A 89 -4.37 -7.32 -12.51
CA LYS A 89 -4.41 -8.19 -11.32
C LYS A 89 -3.93 -9.61 -11.66
N ASN A 90 -3.14 -10.19 -10.76
CA ASN A 90 -2.59 -11.56 -10.85
C ASN A 90 -1.61 -11.85 -12.00
N ILE A 91 -1.23 -10.87 -12.84
CA ILE A 91 -0.20 -11.07 -13.86
C ILE A 91 1.20 -11.05 -13.23
N TRP A 92 1.46 -10.07 -12.36
CA TRP A 92 2.72 -9.96 -11.64
C TRP A 92 2.50 -10.26 -10.16
N THR A 93 2.93 -11.45 -9.74
CA THR A 93 2.77 -11.95 -8.37
C THR A 93 4.10 -12.14 -7.67
N LEU A 94 4.12 -11.91 -6.36
CA LEU A 94 5.27 -12.16 -5.48
C LEU A 94 4.81 -13.01 -4.30
N SER A 95 5.70 -13.83 -3.74
CA SER A 95 5.40 -14.63 -2.55
C SER A 95 6.48 -14.45 -1.49
N THR A 96 6.05 -14.29 -0.25
CA THR A 96 6.95 -14.26 0.91
C THR A 96 7.20 -15.68 1.41
N LYS A 97 8.38 -15.90 1.99
CA LYS A 97 8.72 -17.19 2.59
C LYS A 97 8.05 -17.34 3.96
N PRO A 98 7.85 -18.57 4.46
CA PRO A 98 7.47 -18.80 5.84
C PRO A 98 8.50 -18.22 6.81
N LEU A 99 8.02 -17.67 7.93
CA LEU A 99 8.89 -17.26 9.04
C LEU A 99 9.43 -18.51 9.76
N LYS A 100 10.74 -18.55 9.98
CA LYS A 100 11.40 -19.65 10.69
C LYS A 100 11.16 -19.61 12.21
N MET A 101 11.05 -18.42 12.79
CA MET A 101 10.71 -18.18 14.20
C MET A 101 9.95 -16.86 14.35
N ALA A 102 8.94 -16.83 15.22
CA ALA A 102 8.22 -15.59 15.54
C ALA A 102 9.06 -14.75 16.49
N GLN A 103 9.73 -13.73 15.97
CA GLN A 103 10.41 -12.73 16.79
C GLN A 103 9.52 -11.49 16.87
N HIS A 104 9.13 -11.15 18.09
CA HIS A 104 8.35 -9.94 18.34
C HIS A 104 9.29 -8.76 18.52
N SER A 105 8.93 -7.62 17.93
CA SER A 105 9.59 -6.36 18.24
C SER A 105 9.23 -5.90 19.66
N ASP A 106 10.08 -5.03 20.21
CA ASP A 106 9.76 -4.27 21.40
C ASP A 106 8.52 -3.38 21.19
N SER A 107 7.96 -2.91 22.30
CA SER A 107 6.82 -1.98 22.28
C SER A 107 7.26 -0.62 21.72
N VAL A 108 6.48 -0.10 20.78
CA VAL A 108 6.68 1.23 20.18
C VAL A 108 5.41 2.04 20.34
N THR A 109 5.56 3.32 20.68
CA THR A 109 4.45 4.29 20.73
C THR A 109 4.61 5.27 19.58
N GLY A 110 3.52 5.51 18.84
CA GLY A 110 3.49 6.45 17.72
C GLY A 110 2.27 7.37 17.78
N LEU A 111 2.29 8.43 16.97
CA LEU A 111 1.15 9.32 16.75
C LEU A 111 0.50 8.98 15.41
N LEU A 112 -0.81 8.80 15.41
CA LEU A 112 -1.59 8.65 14.18
C LEU A 112 -2.20 10.00 13.82
N ARG A 113 -1.84 10.53 12.65
CA ARG A 113 -2.46 11.73 12.08
C ARG A 113 -3.53 11.32 11.10
N LEU A 114 -4.75 11.80 11.32
CA LEU A 114 -5.85 11.63 10.38
C LEU A 114 -5.74 12.65 9.24
N ASN A 115 -6.19 12.25 8.04
CA ASN A 115 -6.43 13.17 6.94
C ASN A 115 -7.75 13.92 7.16
N GLU A 116 -8.07 14.86 6.28
CA GLU A 116 -9.29 15.69 6.40
C GLU A 116 -10.58 14.86 6.52
N GLU A 117 -10.74 13.85 5.67
CA GLU A 117 -11.89 12.93 5.71
C GLU A 117 -11.94 12.14 7.03
N GLY A 118 -10.80 11.59 7.47
CA GLY A 118 -10.68 10.83 8.71
C GLY A 118 -10.98 11.69 9.94
N SER A 119 -10.52 12.94 9.96
CA SER A 119 -10.81 13.91 11.01
C SER A 119 -12.30 14.23 11.08
N SER A 120 -12.95 14.44 9.93
CA SER A 120 -14.40 14.68 9.87
C SER A 120 -15.19 13.49 10.44
N LYS A 121 -14.84 12.26 10.04
CA LYS A 121 -15.48 11.04 10.57
C LYS A 121 -15.22 10.85 12.06
N PHE A 122 -14.01 11.15 12.54
CA PHE A 122 -13.65 11.07 13.95
C PHE A 122 -14.54 11.98 14.81
N LEU A 123 -14.76 13.22 14.36
CA LEU A 123 -15.59 14.21 15.06
C LEU A 123 -17.08 13.87 15.07
N GLN A 124 -17.56 13.13 14.07
CA GLN A 124 -18.98 12.74 13.95
C GLN A 124 -19.33 11.45 14.70
N MET A 125 -18.34 10.61 15.01
CA MET A 125 -18.54 9.31 15.65
C MET A 125 -18.21 9.32 17.15
N ASN A 126 -18.76 8.36 17.89
CA ASN A 126 -18.30 8.10 19.25
C ASN A 126 -16.81 7.69 19.21
N HIS A 127 -15.96 8.42 19.92
CA HIS A 127 -14.51 8.21 19.88
C HIS A 127 -14.09 6.80 20.31
N SER A 128 -14.79 6.17 21.27
CA SER A 128 -14.47 4.80 21.71
C SER A 128 -14.76 3.78 20.61
N ILE A 129 -15.86 3.96 19.87
CA ILE A 129 -16.20 3.13 18.70
C ILE A 129 -15.17 3.33 17.60
N PHE A 130 -14.78 4.59 17.34
CA PHE A 130 -13.76 4.92 16.36
C PHE A 130 -12.43 4.22 16.67
N PHE A 131 -11.93 4.35 17.91
CA PHE A 131 -10.67 3.72 18.32
C PHE A 131 -10.72 2.20 18.22
N LYS A 132 -11.85 1.58 18.57
CA LYS A 132 -12.03 0.13 18.42
C LYS A 132 -11.92 -0.29 16.94
N ASN A 133 -12.69 0.35 16.06
CA ASN A 133 -12.67 0.05 14.63
C ASN A 133 -11.29 0.29 14.03
N MET A 134 -10.64 1.38 14.44
CA MET A 134 -9.28 1.71 14.02
C MET A 134 -8.29 0.61 14.42
N ILE A 135 -8.28 0.15 15.68
CA ILE A 135 -7.40 -0.93 16.14
C ILE A 135 -7.62 -2.22 15.33
N GLN A 136 -8.88 -2.57 15.06
CA GLN A 136 -9.24 -3.75 14.28
C GLN A 136 -8.71 -3.69 12.84
N GLU A 137 -8.83 -2.54 12.17
CA GLU A 137 -8.26 -2.37 10.83
C GLU A 137 -6.73 -2.29 10.85
N PHE A 138 -6.14 -1.62 11.84
CA PHE A 138 -4.69 -1.50 11.95
C PHE A 138 -4.00 -2.83 12.23
N ALA A 139 -4.63 -3.71 13.02
CA ALA A 139 -4.15 -5.06 13.29
C ALA A 139 -3.96 -5.87 11.99
N LYS A 140 -4.86 -5.70 11.02
CA LYS A 140 -4.76 -6.35 9.69
C LYS A 140 -3.61 -5.77 8.85
N VAL A 141 -3.40 -4.45 8.94
CA VAL A 141 -2.39 -3.73 8.15
C VAL A 141 -0.96 -3.95 8.69
N ILE A 142 -0.75 -4.01 10.00
CA ILE A 142 0.58 -4.21 10.61
C ILE A 142 0.72 -5.66 11.12
N PRO A 143 0.34 -6.65 10.30
CA PRO A 143 -0.16 -7.97 10.70
C PRO A 143 0.20 -8.42 12.13
N VAL A 144 -0.52 -7.86 13.11
CA VAL A 144 -0.36 -8.15 14.53
C VAL A 144 -1.72 -8.52 15.10
N THR A 145 -1.72 -9.26 16.19
CA THR A 145 -2.97 -9.57 16.87
C THR A 145 -3.50 -8.31 17.57
N GLU A 146 -4.83 -8.15 17.66
CA GLU A 146 -5.46 -6.96 18.24
C GLU A 146 -4.97 -6.68 19.68
N GLN A 147 -4.66 -7.73 20.46
CA GLN A 147 -4.14 -7.60 21.83
C GLN A 147 -2.76 -6.93 21.91
N ARG A 148 -2.06 -6.79 20.78
CA ARG A 148 -0.74 -6.14 20.68
C ARG A 148 -0.83 -4.65 20.35
N LEU A 149 -2.04 -4.15 20.10
CA LEU A 149 -2.31 -2.75 19.82
C LEU A 149 -3.14 -2.15 20.95
N SER A 150 -2.78 -0.93 21.35
CA SER A 150 -3.54 -0.16 22.34
C SER A 150 -3.54 1.30 21.95
N THR A 151 -4.59 2.02 22.33
CA THR A 151 -4.65 3.48 22.22
C THR A 151 -4.51 4.11 23.60
N SER A 152 -3.87 5.26 23.68
CA SER A 152 -3.88 6.08 24.90
C SER A 152 -5.22 6.79 25.12
N GLY A 153 -6.11 6.79 24.11
CA GLY A 153 -7.36 7.55 24.09
C GLY A 153 -7.17 9.06 23.99
N LYS A 154 -5.92 9.55 23.99
CA LYS A 154 -5.60 10.96 23.86
C LYS A 154 -5.63 11.38 22.40
N TRP A 155 -6.23 12.52 22.13
CA TRP A 155 -6.29 13.14 20.81
C TRP A 155 -6.03 14.63 20.93
N GLN A 156 -5.60 15.24 19.83
CA GLN A 156 -5.22 16.65 19.72
C GLN A 156 -5.81 17.19 18.42
N TYR A 157 -6.10 18.48 18.38
CA TYR A 157 -6.59 19.18 17.19
C TYR A 157 -5.41 19.77 16.40
#